data_AF-A0A957F7N9-F1
#
_entry.id   AF-A0A957F7N9-F1
#
_cell.length_a   1.000
_cell.length_b   1.000
_cell.length_c   1.000
_cell.angle_alpha   90.00
_cell.angle_beta   90.00
_cell.angle_gamma   90.00
#
_symmetry.space_group_name_H-M   'P 1'
#
loop_
_entity.id
_entity.type
_entity.pdbx_description
1 polymer ?
#
loop_
_entity_poly.entity_id
_entity_poly.type
_entity_poly.pdbx_seq_one_letter_code
_entity_poly.pdbx_strand_id
1 'polypeptide(L)'
;MSESQMYTSYGFRESEIGDVDVVRHGGLYHLFHLTLPNHDYIAHAVSEDGLRWRRVKNALFIGDPVSWDDDMLWTMHISPDPYRPNAWRMFYTGLSMRERGRIQRIGLARSDDLYTWHKEPGDAYPLVIP
;
A
#
# COMPACT_ATOMS: atom_id res chain seq x y z
N MET A 1 23.04 22.44 6.66
CA MET A 1 21.77 22.66 5.92
C MET A 1 21.61 21.46 5.00
N SER A 2 20.68 20.56 5.31
CA SER A 2 20.44 19.34 4.52
C SER A 2 19.40 19.68 3.46
N GLU A 3 19.75 19.49 2.19
CA GLU A 3 18.80 19.55 1.09
C GLU A 3 17.74 18.47 1.27
N SER A 4 16.49 18.90 1.47
CA SER A 4 15.33 18.03 1.31
C SER A 4 15.20 17.74 -0.18
N GLN A 5 15.58 16.53 -0.61
CA GLN A 5 15.26 16.06 -1.96
C GLN A 5 13.74 16.08 -2.12
N MET A 6 13.24 17.04 -2.92
CA MET A 6 11.86 17.04 -3.39
C MET A 6 11.59 15.73 -4.12
N TYR A 7 10.46 15.10 -3.82
CA TYR A 7 9.94 13.97 -4.58
C TYR A 7 9.33 14.46 -5.90
N THR A 8 10.14 15.14 -6.72
CA THR A 8 9.77 15.56 -8.06
C THR A 8 10.66 14.81 -9.05
N SER A 9 10.07 13.88 -9.79
CA SER A 9 10.71 13.25 -10.93
C SER A 9 10.45 14.07 -12.20
N TYR A 10 11.51 14.40 -12.94
CA TYR A 10 11.42 14.83 -14.35
C TYR A 10 10.94 13.67 -15.24
N GLY A 11 10.36 13.98 -16.40
CA GLY A 11 9.67 13.05 -17.30
C GLY A 11 10.55 11.93 -17.89
N PHE A 12 9.91 10.75 -18.04
CA PHE A 12 10.40 9.40 -18.37
C PHE A 12 11.44 8.82 -17.38
N ARG A 13 11.00 7.84 -16.59
CA ARG A 13 11.85 7.00 -15.72
C ARG A 13 11.55 5.53 -16.01
N GLU A 14 12.49 4.64 -15.70
CA GLU A 14 12.28 3.18 -15.73
C GLU A 14 11.17 2.71 -14.77
N SER A 15 10.75 3.57 -13.84
CA SER A 15 9.69 3.30 -12.88
C SER A 15 8.60 4.38 -12.91
N GLU A 16 7.34 3.96 -12.84
CA GLU A 16 6.17 4.84 -12.86
C GLU A 16 5.34 4.69 -11.57
N ILE A 17 4.57 5.73 -11.23
CA ILE A 17 3.55 5.63 -10.19
C ILE A 17 2.30 5.03 -10.83
N GLY A 18 1.86 3.88 -10.32
CA GLY A 18 0.60 3.26 -10.72
C GLY A 18 -0.57 3.82 -9.92
N ASP A 19 -1.57 2.99 -9.67
CA ASP A 19 -2.74 3.36 -8.88
C ASP A 19 -2.37 3.93 -7.50
N VAL A 20 -3.20 4.88 -7.04
CA VAL A 20 -2.97 5.66 -5.82
C VAL A 20 -4.21 5.69 -4.93
N ASP A 21 -3.98 5.85 -3.63
CA ASP A 21 -4.99 6.29 -2.67
C ASP A 21 -4.40 7.33 -1.71
N VAL A 22 -5.21 8.29 -1.27
CA VAL A 22 -4.79 9.42 -0.45
C VAL A 22 -5.75 9.63 0.72
N VAL A 23 -5.21 9.65 1.93
CA VAL A 23 -5.96 9.99 3.15
C VAL A 23 -5.33 11.17 3.87
N ARG A 24 -6.13 11.98 4.58
CA ARG A 24 -5.65 13.08 5.41
C ARG A 24 -5.84 12.75 6.89
N HIS A 25 -4.77 12.79 7.67
CA HIS A 25 -4.80 12.52 9.10
C HIS A 25 -3.67 13.25 9.82
N GLY A 26 -3.92 13.72 11.05
CA GLY A 26 -2.89 14.38 11.87
C GLY A 26 -2.25 15.62 11.21
N GLY A 27 -3.01 16.32 10.35
CA GLY A 27 -2.50 17.48 9.60
C GLY A 27 -1.70 17.12 8.33
N LEU A 28 -1.44 15.84 8.07
CA LEU A 28 -0.70 15.35 6.90
C LEU A 28 -1.61 14.66 5.90
N TYR A 29 -1.27 14.76 4.62
CA TYR A 29 -1.71 13.85 3.57
C TYR A 29 -0.79 12.63 3.56
N HIS A 30 -1.37 11.45 3.46
CA HIS A 30 -0.68 10.17 3.28
C HIS A 30 -1.07 9.63 1.91
N LEU A 31 -0.09 9.48 1.02
CA LEU A 31 -0.21 8.90 -0.31
C LEU A 31 0.30 7.47 -0.27
N PHE A 32 -0.54 6.52 -0.65
CA PHE A 32 -0.20 5.13 -0.89
C PHE A 32 -0.26 4.86 -2.39
N HIS A 33 0.74 4.17 -2.95
CA HIS A 33 0.78 3.96 -4.40
C HIS A 33 1.54 2.71 -4.83
N LEU A 34 1.18 2.20 -6.01
CA LEU A 34 1.96 1.19 -6.74
C LEU A 34 3.19 1.82 -7.41
N THR A 35 4.24 1.02 -7.63
CA THR A 35 5.47 1.47 -8.30
C THR A 35 5.81 0.57 -9.48
N LEU A 36 5.29 0.86 -10.67
CA LEU A 36 5.50 -0.01 -11.83
C LEU A 36 6.96 0.03 -12.30
N PRO A 37 7.51 -1.09 -12.81
CA PRO A 37 6.87 -2.41 -12.96
C PRO A 37 6.94 -3.28 -11.69
N ASN A 38 7.41 -2.74 -10.56
CA ASN A 38 7.54 -3.47 -9.29
C ASN A 38 6.18 -3.61 -8.57
N HIS A 39 5.84 -4.84 -8.18
CA HIS A 39 4.61 -5.15 -7.45
C HIS A 39 4.86 -5.76 -6.05
N ASP A 40 6.10 -5.70 -5.57
CA ASP A 40 6.51 -6.31 -4.31
C ASP A 40 6.01 -5.54 -3.09
N TYR A 41 5.64 -4.28 -3.26
CA TYR A 41 5.19 -3.43 -2.16
C TYR A 41 4.24 -2.30 -2.57
N ILE A 42 3.51 -1.81 -1.58
CA ILE A 42 2.77 -0.56 -1.62
C ILE A 42 3.67 0.54 -1.03
N ALA A 43 4.02 1.53 -1.84
CA ALA A 43 4.84 2.65 -1.41
C ALA A 43 4.02 3.67 -0.60
N HIS A 44 4.70 4.44 0.25
CA HIS A 44 4.08 5.46 1.09
C HIS A 44 4.89 6.76 1.09
N ALA A 45 4.20 7.88 0.91
CA ALA A 45 4.74 9.21 1.05
C ALA A 45 3.77 10.10 1.84
N VAL A 46 4.30 11.16 2.45
CA VAL A 46 3.51 12.14 3.20
C VAL A 46 3.74 13.56 2.70
N SER A 47 2.74 14.42 2.88
CA SER A 47 2.80 15.83 2.49
C SER A 47 1.98 16.69 3.46
N GLU A 48 2.42 17.93 3.69
CA GLU A 48 1.65 18.93 4.44
C GLU A 48 0.70 19.73 3.52
N ASP A 49 1.04 19.88 2.24
CA ASP A 49 0.38 20.77 1.28
C ASP A 49 -0.26 20.04 0.09
N GLY A 50 -0.06 18.73 -0.04
CA GLY A 50 -0.52 17.91 -1.17
C GLY A 50 0.27 18.12 -2.46
N LEU A 51 1.29 18.97 -2.45
CA LEU A 51 2.10 19.33 -3.62
C LEU A 51 3.53 18.80 -3.50
N ARG A 52 4.11 18.90 -2.30
CA ARG A 52 5.46 18.43 -1.99
C ARG A 52 5.37 17.18 -1.15
N TRP A 53 5.89 16.08 -1.68
CA TRP A 53 5.83 14.78 -1.04
C TRP A 53 7.19 14.35 -0.53
N ARG A 54 7.20 13.66 0.60
CA ARG A 54 8.39 13.03 1.18
C ARG A 54 8.10 11.54 1.36
N ARG A 55 8.92 10.70 0.74
CA ARG A 55 8.82 9.24 0.91
C ARG A 55 9.09 8.85 2.37
N VAL A 56 8.35 7.86 2.85
CA VAL A 56 8.54 7.23 4.16
C VAL A 56 8.66 5.72 3.96
N LYS A 57 8.64 4.94 5.04
CA LYS A 57 8.69 3.48 4.98
C LYS A 57 7.55 2.96 4.08
N ASN A 58 7.84 1.99 3.20
CA ASN A 58 6.81 1.32 2.41
C ASN A 58 5.73 0.75 3.34
N ALA A 59 4.47 0.85 2.92
CA ALA A 59 3.34 0.49 3.76
C ALA A 59 3.19 -1.02 3.92
N LEU A 60 3.21 -1.75 2.81
CA LEU A 60 2.95 -3.19 2.79
C LEU A 60 3.88 -3.86 1.78
N PHE A 61 4.32 -5.08 2.06
CA PHE A 61 5.10 -5.93 1.14
C PHE A 61 4.31 -7.18 0.79
N ILE A 62 4.66 -7.86 -0.31
CA ILE A 62 4.22 -9.24 -0.60
C ILE A 62 4.47 -10.15 0.62
N GLY A 63 3.69 -11.22 0.72
CA GLY A 63 3.86 -12.15 1.82
C GLY A 63 5.13 -12.99 1.67
N ASP A 64 5.49 -13.69 2.74
CA ASP A 64 6.53 -14.70 2.69
C ASP A 64 6.16 -15.80 1.68
N PRO A 65 7.14 -16.51 1.09
CA PRO A 65 6.87 -17.57 0.14
C PRO A 65 5.80 -18.55 0.65
N VAL A 66 4.92 -19.00 -0.24
CA VAL A 66 3.76 -19.86 0.02
C VAL A 66 2.53 -19.12 0.59
N SER A 67 2.66 -17.84 0.98
CA SER A 67 1.48 -17.02 1.26
C SER A 67 0.58 -16.92 0.03
N TRP A 68 -0.67 -16.49 0.24
CA TRP A 68 -1.63 -16.32 -0.86
C TRP A 68 -1.34 -15.07 -1.71
N ASP A 69 -0.49 -14.16 -1.21
CA ASP A 69 -0.11 -12.88 -1.82
C ASP A 69 1.43 -12.76 -2.00
N ASP A 70 2.07 -13.89 -2.32
CA ASP A 70 3.53 -14.04 -2.45
C ASP A 70 4.09 -13.70 -3.85
N ASP A 71 3.25 -13.20 -4.77
CA ASP A 71 3.63 -12.82 -6.14
C ASP A 71 3.60 -11.29 -6.33
N MET A 72 2.41 -10.69 -6.23
CA MET A 72 2.20 -9.27 -6.52
C MET A 72 1.14 -8.66 -5.62
N LEU A 73 1.36 -7.41 -5.22
CA LEU A 73 0.37 -6.52 -4.63
C LEU A 73 -0.12 -5.51 -5.65
N TRP A 74 -1.44 -5.39 -5.75
CA TRP A 74 -2.15 -4.48 -6.65
C TRP A 74 -2.96 -3.45 -5.85
N THR A 75 -3.82 -2.71 -6.54
CA THR A 75 -4.57 -1.56 -6.06
C THR A 75 -5.12 -1.75 -4.65
N MET A 76 -5.02 -0.69 -3.87
CA MET A 76 -5.36 -0.66 -2.46
C MET A 76 -6.38 0.44 -2.16
N HIS A 77 -7.08 0.31 -1.05
CA HIS A 77 -7.91 1.36 -0.49
C HIS A 77 -7.75 1.44 1.03
N ILE A 78 -7.47 2.64 1.53
CA ILE A 78 -7.22 2.94 2.94
C ILE A 78 -8.41 3.71 3.51
N SER A 79 -8.92 3.27 4.66
CA SER A 79 -10.00 3.94 5.38
C SER A 79 -9.84 3.78 6.90
N PRO A 80 -10.45 4.66 7.73
CA PRO A 80 -10.60 4.38 9.15
C PRO A 80 -11.33 3.05 9.35
N ASP A 81 -10.90 2.26 10.34
CA ASP A 81 -11.58 1.01 10.69
C ASP A 81 -12.88 1.33 11.45
N PRO A 82 -14.07 1.01 10.90
CA PRO A 82 -15.33 1.35 11.54
C PRO A 82 -15.60 0.54 12.82
N TYR A 83 -14.85 -0.53 13.06
CA TYR A 83 -15.00 -1.42 14.22
C TYR A 83 -13.87 -1.26 15.25
N ARG A 84 -12.80 -0.52 14.91
CA ARG A 84 -11.66 -0.27 15.80
C ARG A 84 -11.39 1.24 15.88
N PRO A 85 -11.76 1.91 16.99
CA PRO A 85 -11.50 3.33 17.18
C PRO A 85 -10.01 3.66 17.02
N ASN A 86 -9.71 4.78 16.35
CA ASN A 86 -8.35 5.24 16.08
C ASN A 86 -7.46 4.24 15.30
N ALA A 87 -8.05 3.27 14.62
CA ALA A 87 -7.32 2.37 13.73
C ALA A 87 -7.72 2.61 12.27
N TRP A 88 -6.87 2.10 11.38
CA TRP A 88 -6.99 2.15 9.95
C TRP A 88 -6.99 0.74 9.37
N ARG A 89 -7.61 0.62 8.21
CA ARG A 89 -7.59 -0.60 7.41
C ARG A 89 -7.20 -0.28 5.97
N MET A 90 -6.51 -1.22 5.36
CA MET A 90 -6.15 -1.25 3.96
C MET A 90 -6.72 -2.52 3.35
N PHE A 91 -7.66 -2.39 2.44
CA PHE A 91 -7.98 -3.48 1.51
C PHE A 91 -7.00 -3.42 0.35
N TYR A 92 -6.48 -4.56 -0.08
CA TYR A 92 -5.53 -4.63 -1.18
C TYR A 92 -5.75 -5.89 -2.00
N THR A 93 -5.42 -5.86 -3.28
CA THR A 93 -5.44 -7.05 -4.11
C THR A 93 -4.08 -7.75 -4.05
N GLY A 94 -4.08 -9.07 -3.86
CA GLY A 94 -2.87 -9.89 -3.83
C GLY A 94 -2.97 -11.10 -4.74
N LEU A 95 -1.81 -11.52 -5.28
CA LEU A 95 -1.66 -12.67 -6.18
C LEU A 95 -0.69 -13.71 -5.61
N SER A 96 -0.88 -14.98 -5.98
CA SER A 96 0.02 -16.07 -5.56
C SER A 96 0.86 -16.62 -6.71
N MET A 97 2.12 -16.91 -6.38
CA MET A 97 3.10 -17.56 -7.26
C MET A 97 2.62 -18.94 -7.67
N ARG A 98 2.01 -19.69 -6.73
CA ARG A 98 1.50 -21.06 -6.99
C ARG A 98 0.43 -21.08 -8.08
N GLU A 99 -0.29 -19.97 -8.24
CA GLU A 99 -1.40 -19.81 -9.17
C GLU A 99 -0.98 -19.11 -10.46
N ARG A 100 0.29 -18.68 -10.55
CA ARG A 100 0.85 -17.90 -11.66
C ARG A 100 0.08 -16.60 -11.88
N GLY A 101 -0.28 -15.91 -10.79
CA GLY A 101 -1.00 -14.63 -10.83
C GLY A 101 -2.42 -14.67 -11.41
N ARG A 102 -3.00 -15.86 -11.63
CA ARG A 102 -4.30 -15.99 -12.33
C ARG A 102 -5.52 -15.70 -11.47
N ILE A 103 -5.38 -15.72 -10.16
CA ILE A 103 -6.49 -15.54 -9.22
C ILE A 103 -6.21 -14.30 -8.39
N GLN A 104 -7.08 -13.30 -8.53
CA GLN A 104 -7.04 -12.08 -7.73
C GLN A 104 -7.86 -12.28 -6.47
N ARG A 105 -7.32 -11.87 -5.32
CA ARG A 105 -8.04 -11.91 -4.05
C ARG A 105 -7.82 -10.64 -3.27
N ILE A 106 -8.76 -10.34 -2.36
CA ILE A 106 -8.71 -9.14 -1.53
C ILE A 106 -8.19 -9.51 -0.15
N GLY A 107 -7.05 -8.96 0.23
CA GLY A 107 -6.51 -9.00 1.58
C GLY A 107 -6.96 -7.81 2.42
N LEU A 108 -6.75 -7.93 3.72
CA LEU A 108 -6.92 -6.84 4.69
C LEU A 108 -5.60 -6.67 5.45
N ALA A 109 -5.15 -5.43 5.59
CA ALA A 109 -4.11 -5.03 6.53
C ALA A 109 -4.64 -3.94 7.46
N ARG A 110 -4.10 -3.85 8.68
CA ARG A 110 -4.49 -2.87 9.69
C ARG A 110 -3.30 -2.07 10.19
N SER A 111 -3.56 -0.85 10.59
CA SER A 111 -2.56 0.06 11.15
C SER A 111 -3.19 0.94 12.22
N ASP A 112 -2.45 1.23 13.29
CA ASP A 112 -2.88 2.19 14.31
C ASP A 112 -2.33 3.61 14.04
N ASP A 113 -1.40 3.77 13.07
CA ASP A 113 -0.64 5.01 12.85
C ASP A 113 -0.46 5.43 11.38
N LEU A 114 -0.99 4.65 10.42
CA LEU A 114 -0.78 4.77 8.96
C LEU A 114 0.64 4.48 8.45
N TYR A 115 1.61 4.18 9.32
CA TYR A 115 3.00 3.91 8.96
C TYR A 115 3.35 2.42 9.10
N THR A 116 2.78 1.77 10.10
CA THR A 116 3.03 0.38 10.44
C THR A 116 1.79 -0.43 10.12
N TRP A 117 1.90 -1.33 9.15
CA TRP A 117 0.80 -2.16 8.69
C TRP A 117 1.05 -3.63 9.01
N HIS A 118 0.00 -4.29 9.48
CA HIS A 118 -0.03 -5.71 9.76
C HIS A 118 -1.11 -6.34 8.89
N LYS A 119 -0.74 -7.29 8.03
CA LYS A 119 -1.71 -8.12 7.30
C LYS A 119 -2.56 -8.88 8.32
N GLU A 120 -3.87 -8.91 8.10
CA GLU A 120 -4.78 -9.67 8.95
C GLU A 120 -4.59 -11.17 8.69
N PRO A 121 -4.14 -11.94 9.69
CA PRO A 121 -4.10 -13.39 9.58
C PRO A 121 -5.46 -13.97 9.98
N GLY A 122 -6.00 -14.93 9.21
CA GLY A 122 -7.15 -15.72 9.66
C GLY A 122 -8.07 -16.18 8.53
N ASP A 123 -9.07 -16.98 8.88
CA ASP A 123 -9.94 -17.68 7.91
C ASP A 123 -10.81 -16.75 7.06
N ALA A 124 -11.00 -15.50 7.48
CA ALA A 124 -11.84 -14.53 6.77
C ALA A 124 -11.13 -13.86 5.58
N TYR A 125 -9.80 -13.89 5.53
CA TYR A 125 -9.02 -13.28 4.45
C TYR A 125 -7.95 -14.27 3.93
N PRO A 126 -7.67 -14.25 2.63
CA PRO A 126 -8.18 -13.32 1.63
C PRO A 126 -9.61 -13.63 1.17
N LEU A 127 -10.36 -12.60 0.81
CA LEU A 127 -11.66 -12.77 0.16
C LEU A 127 -11.44 -13.20 -1.29
N VAL A 128 -12.03 -14.33 -1.65
CA VAL A 128 -12.15 -14.78 -3.03
C VAL A 128 -13.53 -14.36 -3.53
N ILE A 129 -13.57 -13.54 -4.58
CA ILE A 129 -14.83 -13.22 -5.25
C ILE A 129 -15.05 -14.31 -6.31
N PRO A 130 -16.14 -15.09 -6.24
CA PRO A 130 -16.43 -16.18 -7.18
C PRO A 130 -16.79 -15.69 -8.58
#